data_AF-A0A4Y8JRN5-F1
#
_entry.id   AF-A0A4Y8JRN5-F1
#
_cell.length_a   1.000
_cell.length_b   1.000
_cell.length_c   1.000
_cell.angle_alpha   90.00
_cell.angle_beta   90.00
_cell.angle_gamma   90.00
#
_symmetry.space_group_name_H-M   'P 1'
#
loop_
_entity.id
_entity.type
_entity.pdbx_description
1 polymer ?
#
loop_
_entity_poly.entity_id
_entity_poly.type
_entity_poly.pdbx_seq_one_letter_code
_entity_poly.pdbx_strand_id
1 'polypeptide(L)'
;MKQIYQNRVSRNSTVLIPFSDWEECREPAPGEKYENGFIVLLQPSWYFETQDADGVLAKEGLELGVNALLYYQRRSDWNHYTNYGTGPLPNGKLFRPANARQGDLDGIYVARIHGTTATEGVAQLVHGFNETSSRGAGIRVYEYASNENLEHTRLQLEALLWLCEDAVDALTDAGMDRKDAEARRILQLSNADAAGLLDLDRLEKIRMIDGEHRTVCPLCLIRIPAADYLKLTVQAEGREVEDLTTTEVSLFHIQELRVGKLEHRPYNLGWGHHFCNVVVKDAGLIPTLQWMKGVLDNNGDSWEAIAEVAESIEEGVGD
;
A
#
# COMPACT_ATOMS: atom_id res chain seq x y z
N MET A 1 12.63 -5.67 8.62
CA MET A 1 12.38 -6.99 7.98
C MET A 1 12.72 -6.88 6.49
N LYS A 2 13.62 -7.68 5.91
CA LYS A 2 13.94 -7.55 4.46
C LYS A 2 12.95 -8.37 3.65
N GLN A 3 11.79 -7.81 3.34
CA GLN A 3 10.82 -8.44 2.44
C GLN A 3 11.37 -8.48 0.99
N ILE A 4 10.72 -9.24 0.09
CA ILE A 4 11.02 -9.16 -1.35
C ILE A 4 10.44 -7.88 -1.98
N TYR A 5 9.47 -7.26 -1.31
CA TYR A 5 8.82 -6.04 -1.78
C TYR A 5 9.73 -4.81 -1.63
N GLN A 6 9.63 -3.91 -2.60
CA GLN A 6 10.24 -2.59 -2.56
C GLN A 6 9.33 -1.63 -1.80
N ASN A 7 9.92 -0.84 -0.91
CA ASN A 7 9.26 0.26 -0.24
C ASN A 7 9.71 1.57 -0.90
N ARG A 8 8.85 2.60 -0.89
CA ARG A 8 9.17 3.95 -1.41
C ARG A 8 9.58 3.97 -2.89
N VAL A 9 8.89 3.17 -3.71
CA VAL A 9 8.99 3.20 -5.18
C VAL A 9 7.64 3.59 -5.78
N SER A 10 7.62 3.93 -7.07
CA SER A 10 6.38 4.26 -7.77
C SER A 10 5.40 3.08 -7.75
N ARG A 11 4.09 3.37 -7.66
CA ARG A 11 3.02 2.37 -7.70
C ARG A 11 2.83 1.73 -9.08
N ASN A 12 3.50 2.22 -10.11
CA ASN A 12 3.53 1.56 -11.41
C ASN A 12 4.75 0.64 -11.62
N SER A 13 5.59 0.43 -10.60
CA SER A 13 6.78 -0.45 -10.67
C SER A 13 6.42 -1.91 -10.99
N THR A 14 7.43 -2.74 -11.25
CA THR A 14 7.24 -4.19 -11.45
C THR A 14 6.41 -4.80 -10.33
N VAL A 15 5.41 -5.58 -10.73
CA VAL A 15 4.41 -6.14 -9.82
C VAL A 15 4.76 -7.56 -9.43
N LEU A 16 4.70 -7.87 -8.13
CA LEU A 16 4.87 -9.23 -7.62
C LEU A 16 3.50 -9.84 -7.34
N ILE A 17 3.22 -10.98 -8.00
CA ILE A 17 1.92 -11.64 -7.97
C ILE A 17 2.11 -13.04 -7.36
N PRO A 18 1.56 -13.34 -6.17
CA PRO A 18 1.50 -14.73 -5.69
C PRO A 18 0.76 -15.60 -6.71
N PHE A 19 1.27 -16.81 -6.99
CA PHE A 19 0.63 -17.68 -7.99
C PHE A 19 -0.81 -18.07 -7.63
N SER A 20 -1.14 -18.11 -6.32
CA SER A 20 -2.53 -18.29 -5.85
C SER A 20 -3.49 -17.21 -6.34
N ASP A 21 -2.96 -16.04 -6.67
CA ASP A 21 -3.73 -14.85 -7.04
C ASP A 21 -3.64 -14.57 -8.55
N TRP A 22 -2.91 -15.43 -9.30
CA TRP A 22 -2.62 -15.21 -10.72
C TRP A 22 -3.89 -15.09 -11.57
N GLU A 23 -4.89 -15.94 -11.34
CA GLU A 23 -6.12 -15.92 -12.13
C GLU A 23 -6.86 -14.59 -12.04
N GLU A 24 -6.89 -14.00 -10.84
CA GLU A 24 -7.56 -12.71 -10.58
C GLU A 24 -6.69 -11.50 -10.96
N CYS A 25 -5.37 -11.70 -11.10
CA CYS A 25 -4.40 -10.61 -11.23
C CYS A 25 -3.55 -10.66 -12.49
N ARG A 26 -3.76 -11.60 -13.41
CA ARG A 26 -2.96 -11.70 -14.65
C ARG A 26 -3.01 -10.43 -15.50
N GLU A 27 -4.10 -9.68 -15.38
CA GLU A 27 -4.31 -8.38 -16.01
C GLU A 27 -4.75 -7.36 -14.95
N PRO A 28 -4.22 -6.12 -14.96
CA PRO A 28 -4.67 -5.08 -14.04
C PRO A 28 -6.12 -4.64 -14.29
N ALA A 29 -6.53 -4.62 -15.55
CA ALA A 29 -7.90 -4.42 -15.99
C ALA A 29 -8.14 -5.24 -17.27
N PRO A 30 -9.38 -5.56 -17.66
CA PRO A 30 -9.65 -6.39 -18.83
C PRO A 30 -8.94 -5.90 -20.10
N GLY A 31 -7.98 -6.68 -20.60
CA GLY A 31 -7.19 -6.35 -21.80
C GLY A 31 -6.00 -5.41 -21.58
N GLU A 32 -5.76 -4.96 -20.35
CA GLU A 32 -4.60 -4.13 -20.00
C GLU A 32 -3.40 -4.98 -19.54
N LYS A 33 -2.23 -4.35 -19.49
CA LYS A 33 -0.98 -4.97 -19.03
C LYS A 33 -0.32 -4.10 -17.98
N TYR A 34 0.39 -4.73 -17.05
CA TYR A 34 1.27 -4.02 -16.13
C TYR A 34 2.37 -3.28 -16.89
N GLU A 35 2.40 -1.95 -16.77
CA GLU A 35 3.31 -1.07 -17.51
C GLU A 35 4.80 -1.44 -17.36
N ASN A 36 5.21 -1.86 -16.16
CA ASN A 36 6.59 -2.27 -15.86
C ASN A 36 6.75 -3.78 -15.63
N GLY A 37 5.82 -4.56 -16.19
CA GLY A 37 5.81 -6.01 -16.11
C GLY A 37 5.45 -6.56 -14.72
N PHE A 38 5.53 -7.87 -14.61
CA PHE A 38 5.23 -8.60 -13.38
C PHE A 38 6.19 -9.78 -13.18
N ILE A 39 6.24 -10.27 -11.95
CA ILE A 39 6.91 -11.52 -11.58
C ILE A 39 5.94 -12.33 -10.72
N VAL A 40 5.65 -13.54 -11.15
CA VAL A 40 4.83 -14.50 -10.40
C VAL A 40 5.68 -15.20 -9.34
N LEU A 41 5.21 -15.23 -8.11
CA LEU A 41 5.87 -15.87 -6.98
C LEU A 41 5.27 -17.25 -6.75
N LEU A 42 6.05 -18.29 -7.03
CA LEU A 42 5.69 -19.69 -6.88
C LEU A 42 6.12 -20.21 -5.51
N GLN A 43 5.25 -20.96 -4.85
CA GLN A 43 5.67 -21.74 -3.68
C GLN A 43 6.60 -22.88 -4.14
N PRO A 44 7.76 -23.11 -3.50
CA PRO A 44 8.65 -24.19 -3.89
C PRO A 44 7.97 -25.57 -3.88
N SER A 45 7.21 -25.87 -2.82
CA SER A 45 6.43 -27.10 -2.72
C SER A 45 5.51 -27.31 -3.91
N TRP A 46 4.74 -26.28 -4.28
CA TRP A 46 3.86 -26.34 -5.45
C TRP A 46 4.64 -26.70 -6.72
N TYR A 47 5.76 -26.05 -7.00
CA TYR A 47 6.50 -26.30 -8.23
C TYR A 47 7.11 -27.71 -8.30
N PHE A 48 7.70 -28.18 -7.20
CA PHE A 48 8.40 -29.48 -7.20
C PHE A 48 7.47 -30.68 -7.00
N GLU A 49 6.29 -30.49 -6.40
CA GLU A 49 5.31 -31.56 -6.18
C GLU A 49 4.27 -31.64 -7.30
N THR A 50 4.08 -30.56 -8.07
CA THR A 50 3.17 -30.57 -9.22
C THR A 50 3.77 -31.33 -10.39
N GLN A 51 3.04 -32.33 -10.89
CA GLN A 51 3.40 -33.02 -12.11
C GLN A 51 3.38 -32.04 -13.29
N ASP A 52 4.49 -31.96 -14.03
CA ASP A 52 4.65 -31.06 -15.19
C ASP A 52 4.36 -29.59 -14.86
N ALA A 53 4.93 -29.09 -13.76
CA ALA A 53 4.76 -27.70 -13.33
C ALA A 53 5.14 -26.69 -14.44
N ASP A 54 6.19 -26.96 -15.20
CA ASP A 54 6.58 -26.12 -16.35
C ASP A 54 5.48 -26.08 -17.43
N GLY A 55 4.84 -27.22 -17.74
CA GLY A 55 3.72 -27.27 -18.66
C GLY A 55 2.46 -26.57 -18.14
N VAL A 56 2.23 -26.58 -16.82
CA VAL A 56 1.15 -25.79 -16.19
C VAL A 56 1.43 -24.30 -16.34
N LEU A 57 2.65 -23.86 -16.02
CA LEU A 57 3.06 -22.46 -16.19
C LEU A 57 2.95 -22.00 -17.65
N ALA A 58 3.41 -22.81 -18.59
CA ALA A 58 3.40 -22.47 -20.01
C ALA A 58 1.97 -22.23 -20.56
N LYS A 59 0.97 -22.99 -20.08
CA LYS A 59 -0.45 -22.77 -20.45
C LYS A 59 -0.98 -21.41 -19.99
N GLU A 60 -0.41 -20.88 -18.90
CA GLU A 60 -0.72 -19.58 -18.33
C GLU A 60 0.16 -18.44 -18.89
N GLY A 61 1.04 -18.74 -19.85
CA GLY A 61 2.01 -17.77 -20.38
C GLY A 61 3.14 -17.43 -19.39
N LEU A 62 3.40 -18.33 -18.45
CA LEU A 62 4.44 -18.20 -17.42
C LEU A 62 5.63 -19.11 -17.72
N GLU A 63 6.84 -18.63 -17.42
CA GLU A 63 8.08 -19.37 -17.53
C GLU A 63 8.99 -19.07 -16.33
N LEU A 64 9.49 -20.13 -15.70
CA LEU A 64 10.40 -20.03 -14.57
C LEU A 64 11.71 -19.35 -14.98
N GLY A 65 12.09 -18.31 -14.24
CA GLY A 65 13.26 -17.48 -14.50
C GLY A 65 13.06 -16.40 -15.57
N VAL A 66 11.84 -16.24 -16.10
CA VAL A 66 11.51 -15.17 -17.06
C VAL A 66 10.43 -14.24 -16.48
N ASN A 67 9.28 -14.78 -16.09
CA ASN A 67 8.22 -14.00 -15.44
C ASN A 67 7.65 -14.72 -14.22
N ALA A 68 8.31 -15.80 -13.77
CA ALA A 68 8.01 -16.51 -12.54
C ALA A 68 9.28 -16.87 -11.77
N LEU A 69 9.22 -16.88 -10.43
CA LEU A 69 10.30 -17.25 -9.52
C LEU A 69 9.81 -18.18 -8.41
N LEU A 70 10.66 -19.11 -7.99
CA LEU A 70 10.49 -19.85 -6.74
C LEU A 70 10.76 -18.91 -5.55
N TYR A 71 9.75 -18.70 -4.69
CA TYR A 71 9.86 -17.83 -3.54
C TYR A 71 9.99 -18.62 -2.23
N TYR A 72 11.22 -18.74 -1.73
CA TYR A 72 11.52 -19.44 -0.49
C TYR A 72 11.32 -18.54 0.73
N GLN A 73 10.27 -18.82 1.50
CA GLN A 73 9.97 -18.14 2.78
C GLN A 73 10.16 -19.05 3.99
N ARG A 74 10.10 -20.37 3.80
CA ARG A 74 10.20 -21.37 4.87
C ARG A 74 11.53 -22.12 4.81
N ARG A 75 12.09 -22.40 6.00
CA ARG A 75 13.32 -23.20 6.13
C ARG A 75 13.13 -24.64 5.66
N SER A 76 11.95 -25.23 5.92
CA SER A 76 11.57 -26.57 5.46
C SER A 76 11.71 -26.69 3.95
N ASP A 77 11.12 -25.74 3.22
CA ASP A 77 11.08 -25.75 1.76
C ASP A 77 12.49 -25.57 1.21
N TRP A 78 13.29 -24.69 1.82
CA TRP A 78 14.70 -24.53 1.48
C TRP A 78 15.45 -25.84 1.63
N ASN A 79 15.44 -26.46 2.82
CA ASN A 79 16.19 -27.69 3.05
C ASN A 79 15.75 -28.86 2.16
N HIS A 80 14.46 -28.93 1.82
CA HIS A 80 13.92 -30.03 1.04
C HIS A 80 14.15 -29.84 -0.48
N TYR A 81 13.93 -28.62 -0.99
CA TYR A 81 13.93 -28.33 -2.42
C TYR A 81 15.20 -27.65 -2.93
N THR A 82 16.23 -27.44 -2.11
CA THR A 82 17.52 -26.89 -2.59
C THR A 82 18.57 -27.94 -2.88
N ASN A 83 18.30 -29.23 -2.62
CA ASN A 83 19.20 -30.32 -2.99
C ASN A 83 19.34 -30.49 -4.52
N TYR A 84 18.56 -29.76 -5.32
CA TYR A 84 18.82 -29.55 -6.76
C TYR A 84 20.04 -28.63 -7.03
N GLY A 85 20.69 -28.12 -5.98
CA GLY A 85 21.65 -27.02 -5.95
C GLY A 85 23.08 -27.26 -6.43
N THR A 86 23.31 -28.11 -7.43
CA THR A 86 24.60 -28.13 -8.17
C THR A 86 24.46 -28.28 -9.69
N GLY A 87 23.24 -28.46 -10.20
CA GLY A 87 22.99 -28.69 -11.61
C GLY A 87 21.77 -27.94 -12.16
N PRO A 88 21.54 -28.00 -13.47
CA PRO A 88 20.31 -27.50 -14.06
C PRO A 88 19.10 -28.31 -13.56
N LEU A 89 17.95 -27.63 -13.42
CA LEU A 89 16.65 -28.30 -13.31
C LEU A 89 16.37 -29.15 -14.56
N PRO A 90 15.38 -30.06 -14.54
CA PRO A 90 15.00 -30.85 -15.72
C PRO A 90 14.72 -30.02 -16.98
N ASN A 91 14.27 -28.78 -16.82
CA ASN A 91 14.05 -27.81 -17.90
C ASN A 91 15.32 -27.06 -18.37
N GLY A 92 16.50 -27.43 -17.86
CA GLY A 92 17.78 -26.84 -18.24
C GLY A 92 18.13 -25.54 -17.51
N LYS A 93 17.23 -24.96 -16.71
CA LYS A 93 17.50 -23.70 -15.99
C LYS A 93 18.43 -23.93 -14.80
N LEU A 94 19.43 -23.07 -14.63
CA LEU A 94 20.37 -23.15 -13.52
C LEU A 94 19.74 -22.68 -12.21
N PHE A 95 19.96 -23.43 -11.13
CA PHE A 95 19.50 -23.09 -9.80
C PHE A 95 20.34 -21.96 -9.18
N ARG A 96 20.06 -20.72 -9.59
CA ARG A 96 20.75 -19.51 -9.11
C ARG A 96 19.74 -18.41 -8.72
N PRO A 97 20.11 -17.51 -7.80
CA PRO A 97 19.21 -16.47 -7.34
C PRO A 97 18.96 -15.42 -8.42
N ALA A 98 17.72 -14.96 -8.52
CA ALA A 98 17.33 -13.91 -9.46
C ALA A 98 17.80 -12.52 -9.01
N ASN A 99 18.13 -11.67 -9.99
CA ASN A 99 18.60 -10.29 -9.76
C ASN A 99 18.10 -9.28 -10.80
N ALA A 100 17.35 -9.70 -11.83
CA ALA A 100 16.70 -8.81 -12.79
C ALA A 100 15.17 -8.82 -12.60
N ARG A 101 14.51 -7.71 -12.94
CA ARG A 101 13.07 -7.50 -12.70
C ARG A 101 12.19 -7.71 -13.94
N GLN A 102 12.79 -7.87 -15.12
CA GLN A 102 12.08 -7.97 -16.40
C GLN A 102 12.84 -8.90 -17.33
N GLY A 103 12.11 -9.64 -18.18
CA GLY A 103 12.71 -10.54 -19.16
C GLY A 103 13.43 -11.69 -18.46
N ASP A 104 14.67 -12.00 -18.85
CA ASP A 104 15.47 -12.97 -18.09
C ASP A 104 15.77 -12.41 -16.68
N LEU A 105 15.24 -13.06 -15.65
CA LEU A 105 15.34 -12.63 -14.26
C LEU A 105 16.74 -12.90 -13.66
N ASP A 106 17.67 -13.43 -14.46
CA ASP A 106 19.05 -13.79 -14.09
C ASP A 106 19.12 -14.89 -13.01
N GLY A 107 18.04 -15.65 -12.86
CA GLY A 107 17.91 -16.72 -11.90
C GLY A 107 16.48 -17.17 -11.74
N ILE A 108 16.27 -18.25 -11.00
CA ILE A 108 14.96 -18.91 -10.90
C ILE A 108 14.34 -18.83 -9.50
N TYR A 109 15.07 -18.31 -8.51
CA TYR A 109 14.59 -18.26 -7.15
C TYR A 109 14.98 -16.99 -6.40
N VAL A 110 14.26 -16.74 -5.33
CA VAL A 110 14.55 -15.72 -4.33
C VAL A 110 14.26 -16.29 -2.94
N ALA A 111 15.12 -15.99 -1.97
CA ALA A 111 14.97 -16.50 -0.61
C ALA A 111 14.92 -15.36 0.41
N ARG A 112 13.95 -15.41 1.31
CA ARG A 112 13.77 -14.50 2.46
C ARG A 112 13.37 -15.33 3.68
N ILE A 113 14.33 -16.00 4.30
CA ILE A 113 14.08 -16.92 5.41
C ILE A 113 14.75 -16.39 6.67
N HIS A 114 13.99 -16.28 7.75
CA HIS A 114 14.49 -15.83 9.04
C HIS A 114 15.50 -16.81 9.64
N GLY A 115 16.43 -16.27 10.44
CA GLY A 115 17.15 -17.08 11.42
C GLY A 115 16.21 -17.47 12.55
N THR A 116 16.47 -18.59 13.20
CA THR A 116 15.69 -19.06 14.35
C THR A 116 16.54 -18.98 15.60
N THR A 117 16.05 -18.32 16.65
CA THR A 117 16.73 -18.28 17.96
C THR A 117 16.60 -19.58 18.75
N ALA A 118 15.67 -20.46 18.36
CA ALA A 118 15.45 -21.77 18.97
C ALA A 118 16.57 -22.80 18.71
N THR A 119 17.48 -22.52 17.79
CA THR A 119 18.63 -23.38 17.48
C THR A 119 19.83 -22.48 17.23
N GLU A 120 20.83 -22.56 18.10
CA GLU A 120 22.07 -21.81 17.93
C GLU A 120 22.67 -22.07 16.53
N GLY A 121 23.04 -21.00 15.83
CA GLY A 121 23.75 -21.08 14.55
C GLY A 121 22.89 -21.11 13.29
N VAL A 122 21.55 -21.08 13.36
CA VAL A 122 20.71 -21.00 12.14
C VAL A 122 20.62 -19.56 11.63
N ALA A 123 21.54 -19.20 10.75
CA ALA A 123 21.61 -17.88 10.13
C ALA A 123 20.43 -17.58 9.19
N GLN A 124 20.12 -16.30 9.04
CA GLN A 124 19.18 -15.80 8.04
C GLN A 124 19.65 -16.14 6.62
N LEU A 125 18.71 -16.45 5.71
CA LEU A 125 19.00 -16.58 4.28
C LEU A 125 18.33 -15.45 3.49
N VAL A 126 19.14 -14.69 2.75
CA VAL A 126 18.70 -13.57 1.90
C VAL A 126 19.41 -13.66 0.55
N HIS A 127 18.78 -14.32 -0.42
CA HIS A 127 19.32 -14.51 -1.77
C HIS A 127 18.44 -13.79 -2.80
N GLY A 128 19.09 -13.20 -3.81
CA GLY A 128 18.45 -12.41 -4.87
C GLY A 128 17.97 -11.05 -4.39
N PHE A 129 18.14 -10.00 -5.18
CA PHE A 129 17.71 -8.62 -4.88
C PHE A 129 18.19 -8.15 -3.48
N ASN A 130 19.44 -8.44 -3.14
CA ASN A 130 19.99 -8.24 -1.79
C ASN A 130 21.06 -7.13 -1.71
N GLU A 131 21.48 -6.58 -2.85
CA GLU A 131 22.35 -5.40 -2.91
C GLU A 131 21.55 -4.11 -2.69
N THR A 132 22.21 -3.05 -2.21
CA THR A 132 21.53 -1.77 -1.90
C THR A 132 20.83 -1.15 -3.11
N SER A 133 21.43 -1.25 -4.30
CA SER A 133 20.90 -0.74 -5.57
C SER A 133 19.78 -1.61 -6.16
N SER A 134 19.73 -2.90 -5.81
CA SER A 134 18.78 -3.87 -6.35
C SER A 134 17.83 -4.43 -5.28
N ARG A 135 17.70 -3.75 -4.14
CA ARG A 135 16.95 -4.28 -3.00
C ARG A 135 15.46 -4.38 -3.31
N GLY A 136 14.93 -5.60 -3.24
CA GLY A 136 13.54 -5.94 -3.54
C GLY A 136 13.25 -6.02 -5.05
N ALA A 137 12.29 -6.87 -5.41
CA ALA A 137 11.99 -7.23 -6.80
C ALA A 137 10.83 -6.42 -7.42
N GLY A 138 9.96 -5.83 -6.59
CA GLY A 138 8.80 -5.09 -7.06
C GLY A 138 7.85 -4.70 -5.93
N ILE A 139 6.67 -4.17 -6.29
CA ILE A 139 5.58 -3.86 -5.37
C ILE A 139 4.60 -5.03 -5.24
N ARG A 140 3.68 -4.99 -4.27
CA ARG A 140 2.60 -5.97 -4.21
C ARG A 140 1.57 -5.67 -5.29
N VAL A 141 0.91 -6.71 -5.80
CA VAL A 141 -0.10 -6.57 -6.86
C VAL A 141 -1.24 -5.62 -6.54
N TYR A 142 -1.75 -5.66 -5.31
CA TYR A 142 -2.82 -4.77 -4.87
C TYR A 142 -2.37 -3.31 -4.67
N GLU A 143 -1.06 -3.03 -4.74
CA GLU A 143 -0.53 -1.66 -4.69
C GLU A 143 -0.40 -1.03 -6.08
N TYR A 144 -0.62 -1.79 -7.16
CA TYR A 144 -0.38 -1.30 -8.52
C TYR A 144 -1.38 -0.21 -8.93
N ALA A 145 -0.86 0.79 -9.62
CA ALA A 145 -1.63 1.78 -10.37
C ALA A 145 -0.89 2.11 -11.67
N SER A 146 -1.64 2.27 -12.77
CA SER A 146 -1.11 2.78 -14.03
C SER A 146 -0.62 4.23 -13.87
N ASN A 147 0.26 4.68 -14.77
CA ASN A 147 0.69 6.07 -14.82
C ASN A 147 -0.49 7.02 -14.98
N GLU A 148 -1.47 6.68 -15.82
CA GLU A 148 -2.69 7.48 -15.98
C GLU A 148 -3.44 7.63 -14.66
N ASN A 149 -3.68 6.52 -13.95
CA ASN A 149 -4.33 6.57 -12.64
C ASN A 149 -3.51 7.37 -11.63
N LEU A 150 -2.18 7.27 -11.66
CA LEU A 150 -1.31 8.05 -10.79
C LEU A 150 -1.41 9.55 -11.06
N GLU A 151 -1.40 9.98 -12.32
CA GLU A 151 -1.54 11.39 -12.69
C GLU A 151 -2.93 11.93 -12.31
N HIS A 152 -4.00 11.19 -12.64
CA HIS A 152 -5.36 11.59 -12.27
C HIS A 152 -5.55 11.62 -10.75
N THR A 153 -4.97 10.67 -10.02
CA THR A 153 -5.05 10.66 -8.56
C THR A 153 -4.34 11.87 -7.96
N ARG A 154 -3.15 12.23 -8.46
CA ARG A 154 -2.44 13.45 -8.02
C ARG A 154 -3.26 14.70 -8.31
N LEU A 155 -3.85 14.80 -9.49
CA LEU A 155 -4.68 15.94 -9.88
C LEU A 155 -5.91 16.07 -8.97
N GLN A 156 -6.62 14.97 -8.70
CA GLN A 156 -7.78 14.99 -7.80
C GLN A 156 -7.39 15.33 -6.35
N LEU A 157 -6.28 14.79 -5.85
CA LEU A 157 -5.77 15.12 -4.52
C LEU A 157 -5.39 16.61 -4.42
N GLU A 158 -4.75 17.17 -5.43
CA GLU A 158 -4.46 18.61 -5.46
C GLU A 158 -5.75 19.43 -5.53
N ALA A 159 -6.75 19.01 -6.31
CA ALA A 159 -8.06 19.66 -6.33
C ALA A 159 -8.72 19.65 -4.95
N LEU A 160 -8.68 18.53 -4.21
CA LEU A 160 -9.19 18.44 -2.85
C LEU A 160 -8.43 19.38 -1.89
N LEU A 161 -7.10 19.54 -2.02
CA LEU A 161 -6.37 20.55 -1.25
C LEU A 161 -6.92 21.96 -1.51
N TRP A 162 -7.21 22.28 -2.76
CA TRP A 162 -7.76 23.59 -3.15
C TRP A 162 -9.24 23.82 -2.78
N LEU A 163 -9.94 22.76 -2.34
CA LEU A 163 -11.29 22.84 -1.78
C LEU A 163 -11.29 23.05 -0.25
N CYS A 164 -10.15 22.90 0.42
CA CYS A 164 -9.99 23.33 1.82
C CYS A 164 -10.33 24.82 1.96
N GLU A 165 -10.92 25.19 3.11
CA GLU A 165 -11.46 26.53 3.33
C GLU A 165 -10.39 27.62 3.33
N ASP A 166 -9.23 27.31 3.91
CA ASP A 166 -8.06 28.17 4.13
C ASP A 166 -6.93 27.95 3.09
N ALA A 167 -7.18 27.21 2.00
CA ALA A 167 -6.12 26.76 1.08
C ALA A 167 -5.19 27.86 0.56
N VAL A 168 -5.76 29.01 0.14
CA VAL A 168 -4.98 30.14 -0.37
C VAL A 168 -4.16 30.77 0.76
N ASP A 169 -4.77 30.99 1.91
CA ASP A 169 -4.10 31.63 3.05
C ASP A 169 -2.97 30.74 3.60
N ALA A 170 -3.25 29.45 3.82
CA ALA A 170 -2.27 28.49 4.32
C ALA A 170 -1.04 28.35 3.40
N LEU A 171 -1.25 28.30 2.08
CA LEU A 171 -0.14 28.20 1.13
C LEU A 171 0.60 29.53 0.95
N THR A 172 -0.08 30.66 1.10
CA THR A 172 0.58 31.97 1.15
C THR A 172 1.45 32.12 2.39
N ASP A 173 0.97 31.72 3.56
CA ASP A 173 1.74 31.72 4.80
C ASP A 173 2.96 30.78 4.72
N ALA A 174 2.87 29.73 3.91
CA ALA A 174 3.97 28.81 3.59
C ALA A 174 4.97 29.35 2.55
N GLY A 175 4.74 30.55 1.99
CA GLY A 175 5.66 31.24 1.09
C GLY A 175 5.25 31.31 -0.38
N MET A 176 4.05 30.86 -0.75
CA MET A 176 3.50 31.06 -2.11
C MET A 176 2.98 32.49 -2.29
N ASP A 177 3.23 33.14 -3.44
CA ASP A 177 2.56 34.41 -3.73
C ASP A 177 1.04 34.21 -3.83
N ARG A 178 0.26 35.13 -3.25
CA ARG A 178 -1.21 34.99 -3.20
C ARG A 178 -1.84 34.91 -4.60
N LYS A 179 -1.36 35.70 -5.56
CA LYS A 179 -1.88 35.66 -6.93
C LYS A 179 -1.54 34.34 -7.61
N ASP A 180 -0.35 33.81 -7.36
CA ASP A 180 0.06 32.51 -7.87
C ASP A 180 -0.78 31.37 -7.25
N ALA A 181 -1.09 31.45 -5.95
CA ALA A 181 -1.97 30.50 -5.26
C ALA A 181 -3.39 30.52 -5.84
N GLU A 182 -3.97 31.70 -6.04
CA GLU A 182 -5.30 31.87 -6.66
C GLU A 182 -5.32 31.35 -8.10
N ALA A 183 -4.30 31.68 -8.90
CA ALA A 183 -4.17 31.21 -10.27
C ALA A 183 -4.03 29.67 -10.34
N ARG A 184 -3.22 29.08 -9.45
CA ARG A 184 -3.03 27.63 -9.37
C ARG A 184 -4.32 26.93 -8.94
N ARG A 185 -5.04 27.46 -7.95
CA ARG A 185 -6.37 26.96 -7.55
C ARG A 185 -7.32 26.89 -8.73
N ILE A 186 -7.48 28.00 -9.45
CA ILE A 186 -8.39 28.07 -10.61
C ILE A 186 -7.97 27.06 -11.68
N LEU A 187 -6.69 27.02 -12.01
CA LEU A 187 -6.14 26.11 -13.02
C LEU A 187 -6.38 24.64 -12.66
N GLN A 188 -6.07 24.24 -11.43
CA GLN A 188 -6.14 22.84 -11.03
C GLN A 188 -7.58 22.35 -10.85
N LEU A 189 -8.48 23.18 -10.34
CA LEU A 189 -9.89 22.85 -10.31
C LEU A 189 -10.46 22.72 -11.73
N SER A 190 -10.08 23.61 -12.65
CA SER A 190 -10.48 23.50 -14.07
C SER A 190 -9.92 22.25 -14.74
N ASN A 191 -8.67 21.88 -14.46
CA ASN A 191 -8.05 20.67 -15.01
C ASN A 191 -8.73 19.41 -14.46
N ALA A 192 -9.03 19.38 -13.15
CA ALA A 192 -9.73 18.27 -12.52
C ALA A 192 -11.15 18.12 -13.07
N ASP A 193 -11.88 19.23 -13.26
CA ASP A 193 -13.21 19.23 -13.87
C ASP A 193 -13.16 18.71 -15.32
N ALA A 194 -12.24 19.23 -16.14
CA ALA A 194 -12.06 18.79 -17.52
C ALA A 194 -11.68 17.30 -17.65
N ALA A 195 -10.99 16.74 -16.65
CA ALA A 195 -10.65 15.33 -16.58
C ALA A 195 -11.77 14.45 -15.95
N GLY A 196 -12.91 15.05 -15.56
CA GLY A 196 -14.01 14.33 -14.90
C GLY A 196 -13.67 13.85 -13.49
N LEU A 197 -12.77 14.55 -12.80
CA LEU A 197 -12.27 14.24 -11.46
C LEU A 197 -12.87 15.13 -10.36
N LEU A 198 -13.74 16.08 -10.73
CA LEU A 198 -14.41 17.03 -9.83
C LEU A 198 -15.94 16.82 -9.78
N ASP A 199 -16.42 15.60 -10.02
CA ASP A 199 -17.81 15.22 -9.75
C ASP A 199 -18.14 15.39 -8.25
N LEU A 200 -18.74 16.53 -7.89
CA LEU A 200 -19.00 16.93 -6.50
C LEU A 200 -19.97 15.97 -5.80
N ASP A 201 -21.02 15.53 -6.50
CA ASP A 201 -21.99 14.56 -5.96
C ASP A 201 -21.29 13.24 -5.59
N ARG A 202 -20.38 12.78 -6.47
CA ARG A 202 -19.60 11.58 -6.22
C ARG A 202 -18.61 11.77 -5.07
N LEU A 203 -17.92 12.91 -5.02
CA LEU A 203 -16.96 13.24 -3.96
C LEU A 203 -17.63 13.32 -2.58
N GLU A 204 -18.83 13.91 -2.50
CA GLU A 204 -19.62 13.99 -1.27
C GLU A 204 -20.07 12.58 -0.84
N LYS A 205 -20.59 11.79 -1.78
CA LYS A 205 -21.04 10.41 -1.52
C LYS A 205 -19.94 9.50 -0.97
N ILE A 206 -18.70 9.68 -1.42
CA ILE A 206 -17.53 8.94 -0.92
C ILE A 206 -16.84 9.63 0.25
N ARG A 207 -17.44 10.70 0.80
CA ARG A 207 -17.01 11.40 2.02
C ARG A 207 -15.64 12.08 1.88
N MET A 208 -15.29 12.55 0.67
CA MET A 208 -14.09 13.37 0.45
C MET A 208 -14.36 14.86 0.64
N ILE A 209 -15.61 15.29 0.42
CA ILE A 209 -16.09 16.66 0.67
C ILE A 209 -17.40 16.64 1.46
N ASP A 210 -17.76 17.76 2.10
CA ASP A 210 -19.08 17.98 2.70
C ASP A 210 -20.08 18.62 1.73
N GLY A 211 -21.30 18.87 2.20
CA GLY A 211 -22.36 19.52 1.41
C GLY A 211 -22.14 21.01 1.10
N GLU A 212 -21.06 21.62 1.62
CA GLU A 212 -20.57 22.94 1.19
C GLU A 212 -19.37 22.81 0.23
N HIS A 213 -19.11 21.59 -0.24
CA HIS A 213 -18.01 21.21 -1.11
C HIS A 213 -16.62 21.52 -0.54
N ARG A 214 -16.46 21.38 0.78
CA ARG A 214 -15.18 21.52 1.48
C ARG A 214 -14.59 20.16 1.77
N THR A 215 -13.28 20.03 1.59
CA THR A 215 -12.56 18.78 1.85
C THR A 215 -12.68 18.37 3.32
N VAL A 216 -13.10 17.13 3.55
CA VAL A 216 -13.27 16.55 4.88
C VAL A 216 -12.47 15.25 5.01
N CYS A 217 -12.16 14.87 6.25
CA CYS A 217 -11.64 13.54 6.53
C CYS A 217 -12.75 12.48 6.33
N PRO A 218 -12.54 11.44 5.52
CA PRO A 218 -13.57 10.44 5.23
C PRO A 218 -14.06 9.66 6.44
N LEU A 219 -13.26 9.53 7.50
CA LEU A 219 -13.69 8.84 8.72
C LEU A 219 -14.52 9.75 9.63
N CYS A 220 -13.94 10.87 10.08
CA CYS A 220 -14.55 11.72 11.10
C CYS A 220 -15.42 12.86 10.56
N LEU A 221 -15.42 13.10 9.25
CA LEU A 221 -16.19 14.16 8.56
C LEU A 221 -15.83 15.60 8.97
N ILE A 222 -14.78 15.79 9.75
CA ILE A 222 -14.26 17.11 10.08
C ILE A 222 -13.55 17.67 8.85
N ARG A 223 -13.82 18.94 8.52
CA ARG A 223 -13.11 19.69 7.47
C ARG A 223 -11.61 19.68 7.73
N ILE A 224 -10.84 19.46 6.68
CA ILE A 224 -9.39 19.46 6.75
C ILE A 224 -8.91 20.88 6.43
N PRO A 225 -8.27 21.59 7.37
CA PRO A 225 -7.53 22.80 7.08
C PRO A 225 -6.33 22.50 6.18
N ALA A 226 -6.09 23.33 5.17
CA ALA A 226 -4.91 23.24 4.32
C ALA A 226 -3.62 23.44 5.13
N ALA A 227 -3.66 24.20 6.23
CA ALA A 227 -2.52 24.35 7.13
C ALA A 227 -2.04 23.00 7.73
N ASP A 228 -2.93 22.02 7.90
CA ASP A 228 -2.59 20.73 8.54
C ASP A 228 -1.77 19.80 7.63
N TYR A 229 -1.71 20.10 6.32
CA TYR A 229 -0.78 19.44 5.38
C TYR A 229 0.68 19.82 5.63
N LEU A 230 0.91 20.95 6.31
CA LEU A 230 2.24 21.51 6.58
C LEU A 230 2.70 21.25 8.02
N LYS A 231 1.79 20.88 8.91
CA LYS A 231 2.07 20.59 10.32
C LYS A 231 2.55 19.17 10.51
N LEU A 232 3.68 19.01 11.19
CA LEU A 232 4.15 17.71 11.67
C LEU A 232 3.33 17.28 12.88
N THR A 233 3.02 15.99 12.99
CA THR A 233 2.21 15.44 14.09
C THR A 233 2.95 15.60 15.42
N VAL A 234 2.29 16.20 16.42
CA VAL A 234 2.85 16.34 17.78
C VAL A 234 2.85 14.96 18.46
N GLN A 235 4.02 14.53 18.95
CA GLN A 235 4.15 13.26 19.66
C GLN A 235 3.59 13.38 21.10
N ALA A 236 2.99 12.30 21.60
CA ALA A 236 2.61 12.21 23.02
C ALA A 236 3.87 12.24 23.91
N GLU A 237 3.84 13.05 24.97
CA GLU A 237 4.94 13.22 25.91
C GLU A 237 5.40 11.86 26.47
N GLY A 238 6.72 11.59 26.44
CA GLY A 238 7.31 10.34 26.92
C GLY A 238 7.40 9.18 25.91
N ARG A 239 7.00 9.36 24.64
CA ARG A 239 7.27 8.40 23.55
C ARG A 239 8.29 8.95 22.56
N GLU A 240 9.50 8.40 22.55
CA GLU A 240 10.47 8.64 21.46
C GLU A 240 10.15 7.70 20.29
N VAL A 241 9.71 8.26 19.16
CA VAL A 241 9.60 7.53 17.89
C VAL A 241 10.51 8.16 16.85
N GLU A 242 11.32 7.35 16.18
CA GLU A 242 12.38 7.79 15.25
C GLU A 242 11.87 8.48 13.96
N ASP A 243 10.58 8.37 13.61
CA ASP A 243 10.01 8.94 12.37
C ASP A 243 9.29 10.27 12.62
N LEU A 244 10.04 11.37 12.47
CA LEU A 244 9.61 12.75 12.71
C LEU A 244 8.97 13.42 11.48
N THR A 245 8.63 12.66 10.43
CA THR A 245 8.20 13.20 9.13
C THR A 245 6.70 13.12 8.84
N THR A 246 5.91 12.63 9.80
CA THR A 246 4.47 12.46 9.62
C THR A 246 3.75 13.79 9.78
N THR A 247 2.87 14.13 8.84
CA THR A 247 1.99 15.31 8.92
C THR A 247 0.65 14.97 9.57
N GLU A 248 -0.10 15.97 10.02
CA GLU A 248 -1.42 15.74 10.62
C GLU A 248 -2.45 15.20 9.61
N VAL A 249 -2.22 15.44 8.31
CA VAL A 249 -2.99 14.89 7.19
C VAL A 249 -2.17 13.83 6.44
N SER A 250 -2.83 12.78 5.96
CA SER A 250 -2.21 11.71 5.17
C SER A 250 -3.12 11.23 4.04
N LEU A 251 -2.55 10.50 3.09
CA LEU A 251 -3.31 9.81 2.05
C LEU A 251 -4.22 8.76 2.67
N PHE A 252 -5.51 8.83 2.37
CA PHE A 252 -6.56 8.02 2.95
C PHE A 252 -7.27 7.21 1.87
N HIS A 253 -7.23 5.89 1.96
CA HIS A 253 -7.97 5.02 1.05
C HIS A 253 -9.42 4.86 1.56
N ILE A 254 -10.41 5.19 0.74
CA ILE A 254 -11.84 5.04 1.09
C ILE A 254 -12.18 3.55 1.21
N GLN A 255 -11.82 2.78 0.18
CA GLN A 255 -11.78 1.33 0.18
C GLN A 255 -10.32 0.88 0.24
N GLU A 256 -10.04 -0.11 1.07
CA GLU A 256 -8.71 -0.64 1.25
C GLU A 256 -8.17 -1.32 -0.02
N LEU A 257 -6.85 -1.42 -0.11
CA LEU A 257 -6.19 -2.09 -1.22
C LEU A 257 -6.42 -3.61 -1.12
N ARG A 258 -7.10 -4.18 -2.12
CA ARG A 258 -7.35 -5.62 -2.21
C ARG A 258 -6.81 -6.19 -3.52
N VAL A 259 -6.43 -7.47 -3.47
CA VAL A 259 -6.08 -8.28 -4.64
C VAL A 259 -7.25 -8.25 -5.64
N GLY A 260 -6.95 -8.11 -6.93
CA GLY A 260 -7.94 -8.06 -8.02
C GLY A 260 -8.81 -6.79 -8.09
N LYS A 261 -8.56 -5.77 -7.25
CA LYS A 261 -9.38 -4.53 -7.23
C LYS A 261 -8.64 -3.25 -7.65
N LEU A 262 -7.31 -3.21 -7.50
CA LEU A 262 -6.44 -2.09 -7.86
C LEU A 262 -6.97 -0.71 -7.40
N GLU A 263 -7.11 -0.57 -6.09
CA GLU A 263 -7.85 0.54 -5.49
C GLU A 263 -7.03 1.84 -5.34
N HIS A 264 -5.82 1.90 -5.89
CA HIS A 264 -5.02 3.13 -5.94
C HIS A 264 -5.38 3.97 -7.18
N ARG A 265 -6.50 4.68 -7.11
CA ARG A 265 -7.14 5.38 -8.24
C ARG A 265 -7.96 6.59 -7.78
N PRO A 266 -8.38 7.48 -8.71
CA PRO A 266 -9.31 8.55 -8.38
C PRO A 266 -10.60 8.01 -7.76
N TYR A 267 -11.22 8.81 -6.90
CA TYR A 267 -12.42 8.48 -6.13
C TYR A 267 -12.27 7.30 -5.16
N ASN A 268 -11.05 6.86 -4.91
CA ASN A 268 -10.75 5.96 -3.81
C ASN A 268 -9.59 6.43 -2.93
N LEU A 269 -8.79 7.39 -3.39
CA LEU A 269 -7.75 8.03 -2.59
C LEU A 269 -8.09 9.50 -2.30
N GLY A 270 -8.13 9.87 -1.03
CA GLY A 270 -8.41 11.22 -0.58
C GLY A 270 -7.46 11.66 0.53
N TRP A 271 -7.82 12.74 1.20
CA TRP A 271 -7.09 13.26 2.36
C TRP A 271 -7.82 12.91 3.65
N GLY A 272 -7.09 12.52 4.68
CA GLY A 272 -7.67 12.25 5.99
C GLY A 272 -6.68 12.51 7.11
N HIS A 273 -7.21 12.78 8.30
CA HIS A 273 -6.37 12.92 9.50
C HIS A 273 -5.53 11.66 9.72
N HIS A 274 -4.27 11.83 10.08
CA HIS A 274 -3.32 10.73 10.27
C HIS A 274 -3.86 9.70 11.28
N PHE A 275 -4.37 10.16 12.42
CA PHE A 275 -4.98 9.29 13.42
C PHE A 275 -6.14 8.46 12.84
N CYS A 276 -7.04 9.10 12.09
CA CYS A 276 -8.14 8.40 11.43
C CYS A 276 -7.64 7.33 10.45
N ASN A 277 -6.61 7.64 9.67
CA ASN A 277 -6.01 6.71 8.72
C ASN A 277 -5.37 5.50 9.42
N VAL A 278 -4.69 5.73 10.55
CA VAL A 278 -4.12 4.67 11.41
C VAL A 278 -5.21 3.76 11.97
N VAL A 279 -6.35 4.30 12.35
CA VAL A 279 -7.50 3.52 12.85
C VAL A 279 -8.17 2.70 11.74
N VAL A 280 -8.32 3.27 10.55
CA VAL A 280 -8.92 2.56 9.40
C VAL A 280 -8.01 1.45 8.89
N LYS A 281 -6.72 1.77 8.69
CA LYS A 281 -5.68 0.83 8.24
C LYS A 281 -6.15 -0.03 7.05
N ASP A 282 -6.02 -1.35 7.15
CA ASP A 282 -6.32 -2.31 6.10
C ASP A 282 -7.78 -2.81 6.18
N ALA A 283 -8.58 -2.32 7.13
CA ALA A 283 -9.97 -2.75 7.30
C ALA A 283 -10.93 -2.01 6.34
N GLY A 284 -10.55 -0.82 5.88
CA GLY A 284 -11.40 0.04 5.06
C GLY A 284 -12.45 0.80 5.87
N LEU A 285 -13.01 1.85 5.27
CA LEU A 285 -13.84 2.83 5.98
C LEU A 285 -15.08 2.22 6.65
N ILE A 286 -15.84 1.41 5.91
CA ILE A 286 -17.13 0.88 6.39
C ILE A 286 -16.94 -0.18 7.49
N PRO A 287 -16.05 -1.18 7.34
CA PRO A 287 -15.77 -2.12 8.42
C PRO A 287 -15.29 -1.43 9.71
N THR A 288 -14.48 -0.36 9.59
CA THR A 288 -14.07 0.42 10.76
C THR A 288 -15.23 1.10 11.46
N LEU A 289 -16.17 1.72 10.72
CA LEU A 289 -17.35 2.33 11.33
C LEU A 289 -18.25 1.29 12.02
N GLN A 290 -18.41 0.11 11.42
CA GLN A 290 -19.16 -0.99 12.03
C GLN A 290 -18.51 -1.46 13.32
N TRP A 291 -17.18 -1.58 13.33
CA TRP A 291 -16.42 -1.90 14.53
C TRP A 291 -16.56 -0.82 15.62
N MET A 292 -16.42 0.47 15.26
CA MET A 292 -16.61 1.59 16.17
C MET A 292 -18.01 1.59 16.80
N LYS A 293 -19.06 1.32 15.99
CA LYS A 293 -20.42 1.18 16.49
C LYS A 293 -20.54 0.04 17.50
N GLY A 294 -19.91 -1.11 17.23
CA GLY A 294 -19.86 -2.22 18.18
C GLY A 294 -19.14 -1.86 19.48
N VAL A 295 -18.07 -1.06 19.42
CA VAL A 295 -17.38 -0.54 20.62
C VAL A 295 -18.33 0.32 21.46
N LEU A 296 -19.06 1.25 20.84
CA LEU A 296 -20.04 2.08 21.55
C LEU A 296 -21.22 1.26 22.07
N ASP A 297 -21.71 0.28 21.32
CA ASP A 297 -22.79 -0.61 21.77
C ASP A 297 -22.43 -1.42 23.02
N ASN A 298 -21.15 -1.76 23.17
CA ASN A 298 -20.65 -2.50 24.32
C ASN A 298 -20.37 -1.61 25.54
N ASN A 299 -20.07 -0.31 25.34
CA ASN A 299 -19.66 0.61 26.40
C ASN A 299 -20.72 1.68 26.74
N GLY A 300 -21.75 1.85 25.91
CA GLY A 300 -22.68 2.98 25.96
C GLY A 300 -22.16 4.19 25.18
N ASP A 301 -23.08 5.13 24.90
CA ASP A 301 -22.82 6.37 24.14
C ASP A 301 -22.97 7.62 25.04
N SER A 302 -22.41 7.56 26.26
CA SER A 302 -22.44 8.67 27.24
C SER A 302 -21.02 9.08 27.59
N TRP A 303 -20.75 10.38 27.46
CA TRP A 303 -19.48 10.98 27.87
C TRP A 303 -19.27 10.88 29.38
N GLU A 304 -20.35 11.01 30.15
CA GLU A 304 -20.33 10.86 31.60
C GLU A 304 -19.91 9.44 32.00
N ALA A 305 -20.51 8.42 31.37
CA ALA A 305 -20.14 7.02 31.63
C ALA A 305 -18.69 6.70 31.24
N ILE A 306 -18.20 7.27 30.14
CA ILE A 306 -16.79 7.12 29.73
C ILE A 306 -15.86 7.77 30.76
N ALA A 307 -16.21 8.94 31.30
CA ALA A 307 -15.42 9.63 32.32
C ALA A 307 -15.38 8.83 33.64
N GLU A 308 -16.51 8.28 34.10
CA GLU A 308 -16.56 7.43 35.29
C GLU A 308 -15.69 6.16 35.14
N VAL A 309 -15.69 5.54 33.95
CA VAL A 309 -14.81 4.39 33.66
C VAL A 309 -13.34 4.81 33.64
N ALA A 310 -13.01 5.99 33.11
CA ALA A 310 -11.64 6.49 33.09
C ALA A 310 -11.09 6.67 34.51
N GLU A 311 -11.85 7.29 35.41
CA GLU A 311 -11.51 7.41 36.83
C GLU A 311 -11.30 6.03 37.47
N SER A 312 -12.20 5.08 37.23
CA SER A 312 -12.07 3.71 37.74
C SER A 312 -10.84 2.97 37.20
N ILE A 313 -10.44 3.20 35.94
CA ILE A 313 -9.22 2.63 35.36
C ILE A 313 -7.98 3.27 35.99
N GLU A 314 -7.96 4.59 36.18
CA GLU A 314 -6.85 5.28 36.84
C GLU A 314 -6.67 4.79 38.28
N GLU A 315 -7.76 4.62 39.03
CA GLU A 315 -7.74 4.01 40.38
C GLU A 315 -7.27 2.55 40.36
N GLY A 316 -7.66 1.78 39.35
CA GLY A 316 -7.31 0.36 39.23
C GLY A 316 -5.89 0.09 38.70
N VAL A 317 -5.31 1.04 37.96
CA VAL A 317 -3.95 0.96 37.40
C VAL A 317 -2.93 1.69 38.28
N GLY A 318 -3.36 2.67 39.07
CA GLY A 318 -2.52 3.36 40.05
C GLY A 318 -2.14 2.46 41.23
N ASP A 319 -0.86 2.49 41.61
CA ASP A 319 -0.37 2.07 42.94
C ASP A 319 -0.76 3.11 44.02
#